data_AF-A0A642V326-F1
#
_entry.id   AF-A0A642V326-F1
#
_cell.length_a   1.000
_cell.length_b   1.000
_cell.length_c   1.000
_cell.angle_alpha   90.00
_cell.angle_beta   90.00
_cell.angle_gamma   90.00
#
_symmetry.space_group_name_H-M   'P 1'
#
loop_
_entity.id
_entity.type
_entity.pdbx_description
1 polymer ?
#
loop_
_entity_poly.entity_id
_entity_poly.type
_entity_poly.pdbx_seq_one_letter_code
_entity_poly.pdbx_strand_id
1 'polypeptide(L)'
;MLKFLKDIDRVEIFSRYVNDIAKWNRSKQNYAQTGQALKLLTSAYEWSFDIQLEASGCPIFPVKSLFERKEALYEDYHSILH
;
A
#
# COMPACT_ATOMS: atom_id res chain seq x y z
N MET A 1 14.49 19.48 6.71
CA MET A 1 13.95 18.43 7.62
C MET A 1 12.43 18.26 7.52
N LEU A 2 11.61 19.31 7.62
CA LEU A 2 10.13 19.20 7.61
C LEU A 2 9.48 18.67 6.31
N LYS A 3 10.11 18.90 5.15
CA LYS A 3 9.55 18.50 3.84
C LYS A 3 9.38 16.98 3.70
N PHE A 4 10.35 16.22 4.22
CA PHE A 4 10.35 14.75 4.18
C PHE A 4 9.21 14.13 5.00
N LEU A 5 8.99 14.63 6.22
CA LEU A 5 7.88 14.19 7.06
C LEU A 5 6.52 14.48 6.41
N LYS A 6 6.39 15.65 5.77
CA LYS A 6 5.17 16.02 5.03
C LYS A 6 4.93 15.16 3.79
N ASP A 7 5.99 14.70 3.14
CA ASP A 7 5.90 13.80 1.99
C ASP A 7 5.52 12.38 2.45
N ILE A 8 6.06 11.90 3.58
CA ILE A 8 5.66 10.64 4.20
C ILE A 8 4.18 10.65 4.59
N ASP A 9 3.72 11.71 5.26
CA ASP A 9 2.33 11.85 5.70
C ASP A 9 1.34 11.85 4.51
N ARG A 10 1.74 12.50 3.40
CA ARG A 10 0.96 12.45 2.15
C ARG A 10 0.92 11.06 1.52
N VAL A 11 2.05 10.34 1.53
CA VAL A 11 2.10 8.95 1.04
C VAL A 11 1.22 8.05 1.90
N GLU A 12 1.18 8.23 3.22
CA GLU A 12 0.32 7.44 4.09
C GLU A 12 -1.17 7.71 3.83
N ILE A 13 -1.58 8.98 3.70
CA ILE A 13 -2.96 9.34 3.37
C ILE A 13 -3.36 8.75 2.01
N PHE A 14 -2.48 8.86 1.01
CA PHE A 14 -2.70 8.27 -0.31
C PHE A 14 -2.85 6.75 -0.23
N SER A 15 -1.94 6.07 0.47
CA SER A 15 -1.96 4.62 0.62
C SER A 15 -3.22 4.12 1.31
N ARG A 16 -3.70 4.83 2.33
CA ARG A 16 -4.98 4.55 2.99
C ARG A 16 -6.15 4.65 2.02
N TYR A 17 -6.23 5.75 1.29
CA TYR A 17 -7.31 6.00 0.34
C TYR A 17 -7.39 4.94 -0.76
N VAL A 18 -6.26 4.58 -1.36
CA VAL A 18 -6.20 3.56 -2.41
C VAL A 18 -6.53 2.17 -1.87
N ASN A 19 -6.10 1.85 -0.65
CA ASN A 19 -6.47 0.60 0.02
C ASN A 19 -7.98 0.49 0.29
N ASP A 20 -8.63 1.58 0.70
CA ASP A 20 -10.07 1.59 0.92
C ASP A 20 -10.84 1.39 -0.41
N ILE A 21 -10.36 1.99 -1.50
CA ILE A 21 -10.87 1.74 -2.85
C ILE A 21 -10.69 0.27 -3.25
N ALA A 22 -9.52 -0.33 -2.99
CA ALA A 22 -9.26 -1.73 -3.30
C ALA A 22 -10.21 -2.66 -2.53
N LYS A 23 -10.38 -2.43 -1.22
CA LYS A 23 -11.34 -3.18 -0.38
C LYS A 23 -12.78 -3.04 -0.86
N TRP A 24 -13.19 -1.82 -1.20
CA TRP A 24 -14.53 -1.57 -1.73
C TRP A 24 -14.77 -2.34 -3.04
N ASN A 25 -13.84 -2.26 -3.99
CA ASN A 25 -13.95 -2.99 -5.26
C ASN A 25 -13.94 -4.50 -5.07
N ARG A 26 -13.11 -5.03 -4.15
CA ARG A 26 -13.09 -6.45 -3.79
C ARG A 26 -14.42 -6.91 -3.23
N SER A 27 -15.06 -6.10 -2.37
CA SER A 27 -16.40 -6.40 -1.83
C SER A 27 -17.50 -6.46 -2.91
N LYS A 28 -17.27 -5.82 -4.06
CA LYS A 28 -18.16 -5.84 -5.23
C LYS A 28 -17.74 -6.89 -6.27
N GLN A 29 -16.78 -7.77 -5.96
CA GLN A 29 -16.19 -8.75 -6.87
C GLN A 29 -15.60 -8.11 -8.14
N ASN A 30 -15.21 -6.83 -8.07
CA ASN A 30 -14.61 -6.11 -9.17
C ASN A 30 -13.08 -6.29 -9.14
N TYR A 31 -12.63 -7.48 -9.51
CA TYR A 31 -11.24 -7.88 -9.39
C TYR A 31 -10.30 -7.08 -10.31
N ALA A 32 -10.77 -6.62 -11.48
CA ALA A 32 -9.98 -5.78 -12.38
C ALA A 32 -9.63 -4.43 -11.74
N GLN A 33 -10.62 -3.73 -11.16
CA GLN A 33 -10.40 -2.43 -10.51
C GLN A 33 -9.67 -2.60 -9.18
N THR A 34 -9.88 -3.72 -8.49
CA THR A 34 -9.11 -4.06 -7.28
C THR A 34 -7.63 -4.25 -7.62
N GLY A 35 -7.31 -5.01 -8.66
CA GLY A 35 -5.94 -5.22 -9.11
C GLY A 35 -5.25 -3.92 -9.53
N GLN A 36 -5.97 -3.05 -10.25
CA GLN A 36 -5.45 -1.74 -10.62
C GLN A 36 -5.12 -0.87 -9.39
N ALA A 37 -6.02 -0.85 -8.39
CA ALA A 37 -5.80 -0.10 -7.15
C ALA A 37 -4.60 -0.65 -6.36
N LEU A 38 -4.48 -1.97 -6.21
CA LEU A 38 -3.33 -2.58 -5.53
C LEU A 38 -2.01 -2.34 -6.28
N LYS A 39 -2.02 -2.40 -7.62
CA LYS A 39 -0.86 -2.06 -8.45
C LYS A 39 -0.43 -0.59 -8.27
N LEU A 40 -1.39 0.32 -8.13
CA LEU A 40 -1.09 1.72 -7.83
C LEU A 40 -0.49 1.85 -6.42
N LEU A 41 -1.04 1.13 -5.44
CA LEU A 41 -0.54 1.12 -4.07
C LEU A 41 0.90 0.57 -3.97
N THR A 42 1.22 -0.52 -4.67
CA THR A 42 2.60 -1.05 -4.74
C THR A 42 3.56 -0.09 -5.43
N SER A 43 3.09 0.68 -6.41
CA SER A 43 3.92 1.69 -7.11
C SER A 43 4.26 2.90 -6.24
N ALA A 44 3.49 3.16 -5.17
CA ALA A 44 3.77 4.23 -4.23
C ALA A 44 4.93 3.91 -3.26
N TYR A 45 5.31 2.63 -3.15
CA TYR A 45 6.42 2.18 -2.33
C TYR A 45 7.64 1.83 -3.18
N GLU A 46 8.83 2.16 -2.69
CA GLU A 46 10.09 1.75 -3.31
C GLU A 46 10.58 0.41 -2.73
N TRP A 47 11.38 -0.33 -3.50
CA TRP A 47 12.04 -1.53 -3.01
C TRP A 47 13.30 -1.12 -2.22
N SER A 48 13.12 -0.75 -0.95
CA SER A 48 14.23 -0.35 -0.08
C SER A 48 14.11 -0.99 1.31
N PHE A 49 15.23 -1.55 1.79
CA PHE A 49 15.37 -2.06 3.15
C PHE A 49 15.86 -0.98 4.13
N ASP A 50 16.43 0.11 3.61
CA ASP A 50 17.04 1.18 4.40
C ASP A 50 16.01 2.08 5.09
N ILE A 51 14.77 2.08 4.59
CA ILE A 51 13.69 2.91 5.09
C ILE A 51 12.73 2.04 5.89
N GLN A 52 12.79 2.20 7.22
CA GLN A 52 11.81 1.68 8.17
C GLN A 52 10.62 2.64 8.22
N LEU A 53 9.41 2.10 8.10
CA LEU A 53 8.18 2.85 8.28
C LEU A 53 7.54 2.50 9.62
N GLU A 54 7.14 3.54 10.35
CA GLU A 54 6.30 3.43 11.54
C GLU A 54 5.02 2.66 11.26
N ALA A 55 4.48 1.98 12.28
CA ALA A 55 3.26 1.19 12.14
C ALA A 55 2.14 2.00 11.49
N SER A 56 1.52 1.46 10.45
CA SER A 56 0.37 2.10 9.80
C SER A 56 -0.91 1.37 10.20
N GLY A 57 -1.96 2.15 10.51
CA GLY A 57 -3.26 1.60 10.88
C GLY A 57 -4.14 1.24 9.67
N CYS A 58 -3.82 1.72 8.46
CA CYS A 58 -4.59 1.39 7.27
C CYS A 58 -3.77 1.60 5.98
N PRO A 59 -3.29 0.53 5.31
CA PRO A 59 -3.44 -0.89 5.71
C PRO A 59 -2.72 -1.18 7.04
N ILE A 60 -3.22 -2.16 7.80
CA ILE A 60 -2.61 -2.53 9.10
C ILE A 60 -1.25 -3.16 8.81
N PHE A 61 -0.19 -2.37 9.00
CA PHE A 61 1.18 -2.82 8.87
C PHE A 61 1.91 -2.55 10.18
N PRO A 62 2.60 -3.55 10.75
CA PRO A 62 3.52 -3.30 11.85
C PRO A 62 4.70 -2.42 11.37
N VAL A 63 5.56 -2.01 12.30
CA VAL A 63 6.83 -1.36 11.96
C VAL A 63 7.62 -2.30 11.06
N LYS A 64 7.80 -1.90 9.81
CA LYS A 64 8.38 -2.72 8.74
C LYS A 64 9.10 -1.84 7.73
N SER A 65 10.04 -2.43 7.00
CA SER A 65 10.68 -1.75 5.88
C SER A 65 9.71 -1.47 4.73
N LEU A 66 10.04 -0.50 3.89
CA LEU A 66 9.34 -0.24 2.63
C LEU A 66 9.23 -1.50 1.76
N PHE A 67 10.32 -2.28 1.69
CA PHE A 67 10.39 -3.56 0.99
C PHE A 67 9.29 -4.51 1.46
N GLU A 68 9.21 -4.81 2.76
CA GLU A 68 8.26 -5.79 3.28
C GLU A 68 6.80 -5.37 3.09
N ARG A 69 6.51 -4.05 3.16
CA ARG A 69 5.16 -3.55 2.88
C ARG A 69 4.79 -3.75 1.41
N LYS A 70 5.73 -3.47 0.51
CA LYS A 70 5.54 -3.65 -0.92
C LYS A 70 5.37 -5.12 -1.28
N GLU A 71 6.17 -6.01 -0.70
CA GLU A 71 6.06 -7.45 -0.86
C GLU A 71 4.68 -7.97 -0.45
N ALA A 72 4.20 -7.61 0.75
CA ALA A 72 2.88 -8.02 1.22
C ALA A 72 1.74 -7.59 0.27
N LEU A 73 1.85 -6.40 -0.33
CA LEU A 73 0.89 -5.89 -1.31
C LEU A 73 1.00 -6.59 -2.67
N TYR A 74 2.19 -7.01 -3.07
CA TYR A 74 2.41 -7.81 -4.27
C TYR A 74 1.78 -9.20 -4.14
N GLU A 75 1.95 -9.83 -2.98
CA GLU A 75 1.32 -11.12 -2.66
C GLU A 75 -0.21 -11.01 -2.70
N ASP A 76 -0.80 -9.97 -2.10
CA ASP A 76 -2.25 -9.75 -2.16
C ASP A 76 -2.74 -9.49 -3.59
N TYR A 77 -2.00 -8.70 -4.38
CA TYR A 77 -2.31 -8.48 -5.79
C TYR A 77 -2.30 -9.79 -6.59
N HIS A 78 -1.29 -10.64 -6.39
CA HIS A 78 -1.17 -11.91 -7.09
C HIS A 78 -2.28 -12.89 -6.69
N SER A 79 -2.70 -12.88 -5.42
CA SER A 79 -3.83 -13.67 -4.91
C SER A 79 -5.17 -13.32 -5.55
N ILE A 80 -5.34 -12.14 -6.16
CA ILE A 80 -6.61 -11.73 -6.80
C ILE A 80 -6.69 -12.18 -8.26
N LEU A 81 -5.55 -12.52 -8.86
CA LEU A 81 -5.47 -12.96 -10.26
C LEU A 81 -5.65 -14.47 -10.44
N HIS A 82 -5.68 -15.24 -9.35
CA HIS A 82 -5.89 -16.69 -9.31
C HIS A 82 -7.19 -17.04 -8.57
#